data_AF-A0A957KIK1-F1
#
_entry.id   AF-A0A957KIK1-F1
#
_cell.length_a   1.000
_cell.length_b   1.000
_cell.length_c   1.000
_cell.angle_alpha   90.00
_cell.angle_beta   90.00
_cell.angle_gamma   90.00
#
_symmetry.space_group_name_H-M   'P 1'
#
loop_
_entity.id
_entity.type
_entity.pdbx_description
1 polymer ?
#
loop_
_entity_poly.entity_id
_entity_poly.type
_entity_poly.pdbx_seq_one_letter_code
_entity_poly.pdbx_strand_id
1 'polypeptide(L)'
;YYGYRWEQVKLVDEDFLAQFPDGPPLSILYKCASSPHVYAIENGSRRWIKDIPTFEAQGYVWEDVQIVPCSRIQNLPAGPPIPPDAGEPGE
;
A
#
# COMPACT_ATOMS: atom_id res chain seq x y z
N TYR A 1 -3.63 -0.98 -28.30
CA TYR A 1 -4.88 -1.69 -27.96
C TYR A 1 -4.53 -3.17 -27.88
N TYR A 2 -4.54 -3.77 -26.69
CA TYR A 2 -3.97 -5.11 -26.46
C TYR A 2 -4.88 -6.29 -26.90
N GLY A 3 -5.97 -6.03 -27.62
CA GLY A 3 -6.82 -7.07 -28.24
C GLY A 3 -7.72 -7.85 -27.27
N TYR A 4 -7.69 -7.55 -25.98
CA TYR A 4 -8.55 -8.20 -24.97
C TYR A 4 -10.03 -7.86 -25.17
N ARG A 5 -10.91 -8.86 -25.01
CA ARG A 5 -12.37 -8.73 -25.12
C ARG A 5 -13.06 -9.16 -23.84
N TRP A 6 -14.18 -8.52 -23.50
CA TRP A 6 -15.01 -8.89 -22.35
C TRP A 6 -15.49 -10.35 -22.39
N GLU A 7 -15.70 -10.90 -23.59
CA GLU A 7 -16.04 -12.31 -23.82
C GLU A 7 -14.98 -13.29 -23.28
N GLN A 8 -13.75 -12.83 -23.02
CA GLN A 8 -12.67 -13.63 -22.46
C GLN A 8 -12.68 -13.67 -20.93
N VAL A 9 -13.52 -12.86 -20.28
CA VAL A 9 -13.70 -12.89 -18.82
C VAL A 9 -14.49 -14.13 -18.45
N LYS A 10 -13.91 -14.98 -17.61
CA LYS A 10 -14.59 -16.16 -17.05
C LYS A 10 -14.95 -15.90 -15.60
N LEU A 11 -16.20 -16.13 -15.26
CA LEU A 11 -16.62 -16.24 -13.86
C LEU A 11 -16.12 -17.59 -13.34
N VAL A 12 -15.45 -17.55 -12.19
CA VAL A 12 -14.91 -18.71 -11.50
C VAL A 12 -15.40 -18.69 -10.06
N ASP A 13 -15.45 -19.87 -9.44
CA ASP A 13 -15.82 -20.02 -8.04
C ASP A 13 -14.59 -19.87 -7.10
N GLU A 14 -14.85 -19.84 -5.80
CA GLU A 14 -13.81 -19.72 -4.77
C GLU A 14 -12.90 -20.94 -4.72
N ASP A 15 -13.41 -22.15 -5.00
CA ASP A 15 -12.62 -23.39 -5.05
C ASP A 15 -11.56 -23.34 -6.15
N PHE A 16 -11.87 -22.71 -7.29
CA PHE A 16 -10.90 -22.44 -8.35
C PHE A 16 -9.87 -21.41 -7.91
N LEU A 17 -10.30 -20.31 -7.27
CA LEU A 17 -9.38 -19.26 -6.80
C LEU A 17 -8.40 -19.78 -5.74
N ALA A 18 -8.87 -20.62 -4.81
CA ALA A 18 -8.07 -21.21 -3.73
C ALA A 18 -6.93 -22.13 -4.22
N GLN A 19 -6.94 -22.54 -5.49
CA GLN A 19 -5.85 -23.32 -6.10
C GLN A 19 -4.61 -22.47 -6.38
N PHE A 20 -4.72 -21.15 -6.36
CA PHE A 20 -3.63 -20.22 -6.59
C PHE A 20 -3.16 -19.64 -5.25
N PRO A 21 -1.85 -19.71 -4.94
CA PRO A 21 -1.34 -19.08 -3.74
C PRO A 21 -1.47 -17.56 -3.85
N ASP A 22 -1.71 -16.91 -2.71
CA ASP A 22 -1.68 -15.46 -2.63
C ASP A 22 -0.33 -14.91 -3.11
N GLY A 23 -0.41 -13.90 -3.96
CA GLY A 23 0.77 -13.16 -4.40
C GLY A 23 1.37 -12.33 -3.25
N PRO A 24 2.60 -11.82 -3.43
CA PRO A 24 3.12 -10.81 -2.51
C PRO A 24 2.18 -9.59 -2.45
N PRO A 25 2.10 -8.90 -1.31
CA PRO A 25 1.28 -7.70 -1.18
C PRO A 25 1.55 -6.72 -2.32
N LEU A 26 0.48 -6.19 -2.93
CA LEU A 26 0.59 -5.19 -3.99
C LEU A 26 1.19 -3.88 -3.47
N SER A 27 1.13 -3.64 -2.16
CA SER A 27 1.68 -2.47 -1.48
C SER A 27 2.42 -2.89 -0.23
N ILE A 28 3.56 -2.26 0.03
CA ILE A 28 4.32 -2.43 1.26
C ILE A 28 3.99 -1.26 2.19
N LEU A 29 3.45 -1.55 3.36
CA LEU A 29 3.03 -0.54 4.34
C LEU A 29 3.95 -0.60 5.56
N TYR A 30 4.62 0.51 5.87
CA TYR A 30 5.53 0.61 7.00
C TYR A 30 5.05 1.63 8.02
N LYS A 31 5.19 1.25 9.29
CA LYS A 31 5.08 2.12 10.46
C LYS A 31 6.30 1.92 11.32
N CYS A 32 6.72 2.93 12.08
CA CYS A 32 7.70 2.73 13.14
C CYS A 32 7.10 3.06 14.50
N ALA A 33 7.56 2.37 15.55
CA ALA A 33 6.91 2.40 16.86
C ALA A 33 6.91 3.78 17.53
N SER A 34 7.90 4.63 17.24
CA SER A 34 8.00 5.98 17.82
C SER A 34 7.27 7.06 17.02
N SER A 35 6.52 6.70 15.98
CA SER A 35 5.80 7.67 15.14
C SER A 35 4.37 7.21 14.86
N PRO A 36 3.37 8.13 14.91
CA PRO A 36 2.00 7.79 14.54
C PRO A 36 1.83 7.52 13.04
N HIS A 37 2.75 8.00 12.19
CA HIS A 37 2.62 7.97 10.73
C HIS A 37 2.76 6.57 10.12
N VAL A 38 1.97 6.33 9.07
CA VAL A 38 2.06 5.14 8.20
C VAL A 38 2.53 5.60 6.82
N TYR A 39 3.41 4.80 6.22
CA TYR A 39 4.00 5.08 4.92
C TYR A 39 3.73 3.93 3.95
N ALA A 40 3.23 4.25 2.76
CA ALA A 40 3.28 3.34 1.62
C ALA A 40 4.65 3.41 0.97
N ILE A 41 5.24 2.25 0.65
CA ILE A 41 6.51 2.16 -0.06
C ILE A 41 6.21 1.84 -1.52
N GLU A 42 6.38 2.83 -2.39
CA GLU A 42 6.09 2.73 -3.82
C GLU A 42 7.27 3.24 -4.63
N ASN A 43 7.67 2.50 -5.66
CA ASN A 43 8.81 2.84 -6.53
C ASN A 43 10.08 3.20 -5.74
N GLY A 44 10.30 2.52 -4.61
CA GLY A 44 11.45 2.73 -3.73
C GLY A 44 11.39 3.98 -2.83
N SER A 45 10.28 4.73 -2.83
CA SER A 45 10.11 5.94 -2.02
C SER A 45 9.10 5.74 -0.90
N ARG A 46 9.31 6.41 0.25
CA ARG A 46 8.32 6.48 1.33
C ARG A 46 7.29 7.56 1.03
N ARG A 47 6.00 7.21 1.03
CA ARG A 47 4.89 8.15 0.84
C ARG A 47 4.06 8.18 2.11
N TRP A 48 3.98 9.33 2.75
CA TRP A 48 3.19 9.51 3.97
C TRP A 48 1.69 9.40 3.64
N ILE A 49 0.97 8.58 4.40
CA ILE A 49 -0.49 8.50 4.34
C ILE A 49 -1.04 9.45 5.38
N LYS A 50 -1.74 10.50 4.91
CA LYS A 50 -2.13 11.67 5.72
C LYS A 50 -2.89 11.30 6.99
N ASP A 51 -3.86 10.41 6.86
CA ASP A 51 -4.80 10.05 7.92
C ASP A 51 -5.45 8.68 7.65
N ILE A 52 -6.21 8.19 8.65
CA ILE A 52 -6.91 6.91 8.58
C ILE A 52 -7.97 6.87 7.46
N PRO A 53 -8.80 7.92 7.24
CA PRO A 53 -9.71 7.94 6.10
C PRO A 53 -9.00 7.76 4.75
N THR A 54 -7.84 8.38 4.58
CA THR A 54 -7.02 8.21 3.38
C THR A 54 -6.48 6.79 3.27
N PHE A 55 -6.01 6.19 4.37
CA PHE A 55 -5.55 4.80 4.43
C PHE A 55 -6.65 3.83 3.95
N GLU A 56 -7.85 3.94 4.51
CA GLU A 56 -9.00 3.09 4.17
C GLU A 56 -9.46 3.33 2.73
N ALA A 57 -9.45 4.57 2.25
CA ALA A 57 -9.82 4.92 0.88
C ALA A 57 -8.85 4.35 -0.17
N GLN A 58 -7.60 4.06 0.20
CA GLN A 58 -6.66 3.32 -0.66
C GLN A 58 -6.91 1.79 -0.64
N GLY A 59 -7.83 1.30 0.20
CA GLY A 59 -8.09 -0.12 0.37
C GLY A 59 -7.03 -0.84 1.20
N TYR A 60 -6.19 -0.10 1.92
CA TYR A 60 -5.21 -0.69 2.82
C TYR A 60 -5.88 -1.27 4.06
N VAL A 61 -5.31 -2.35 4.59
CA VAL A 61 -5.76 -3.02 5.80
C VAL A 61 -4.64 -3.02 6.84
N TRP A 62 -4.99 -2.96 8.12
CA TRP A 62 -4.00 -2.80 9.20
C TRP A 62 -3.10 -4.02 9.37
N GLU A 63 -3.61 -5.19 8.99
CA GLU A 63 -2.90 -6.48 9.00
C GLU A 63 -1.67 -6.46 8.08
N ASP A 64 -1.67 -5.62 7.04
CA ASP A 64 -0.56 -5.46 6.10
C ASP A 64 0.51 -4.47 6.60
N VAL A 65 0.23 -3.73 7.68
CA VAL A 65 1.15 -2.72 8.22
C VAL A 65 2.26 -3.39 9.01
N GLN A 66 3.48 -3.32 8.48
CA GLN A 66 4.66 -3.84 9.14
C GLN A 66 5.30 -2.77 10.02
N ILE A 67 5.49 -3.11 11.30
CA ILE A 67 6.27 -2.28 12.22
C ILE A 67 7.76 -2.56 11.98
N VAL A 68 8.49 -1.53 11.56
CA VAL A 68 9.91 -1.58 11.23
C VAL A 68 10.71 -0.55 12.05
N PRO A 69 12.04 -0.67 12.17
CA PRO A 69 12.87 0.37 12.76
C PRO A 69 12.68 1.70 12.01
N CYS A 70 12.62 2.82 12.73
CA CYS A 70 12.43 4.13 12.08
C CYS A 70 13.54 4.45 11.08
N SER A 71 14.78 3.97 11.29
CA SER A 71 15.88 4.12 10.34
C SER A 71 15.59 3.51 8.97
N ARG A 72 14.84 2.40 8.91
CA ARG A 72 14.45 1.75 7.65
C ARG A 72 13.57 2.65 6.80
N ILE A 73 12.64 3.36 7.44
CA ILE A 73 11.78 4.34 6.78
C ILE A 73 12.60 5.58 6.43
N GLN A 74 13.38 6.10 7.37
CA GLN A 74 14.19 7.32 7.22
C GLN A 74 15.23 7.25 6.08
N ASN A 75 15.75 6.05 5.78
CA ASN A 75 16.72 5.83 4.71
C ASN A 75 16.10 5.76 3.30
N LEU A 76 14.76 5.67 3.17
CA LEU A 76 14.09 5.69 1.87
C LEU A 76 13.93 7.14 1.38
N PRO A 77 14.08 7.42 0.07
CA PRO A 77 13.72 8.70 -0.52
C PRO A 77 12.30 9.11 -0.15
N ALA A 78 12.09 10.40 0.13
CA ALA A 78 10.76 10.95 0.33
C ALA A 78 10.03 11.05 -1.01
N GLY A 79 8.84 10.46 -1.08
CA GLY A 79 7.91 10.62 -2.19
C GLY A 79 6.77 11.59 -1.84
N PRO A 80 5.93 11.95 -2.81
CA PRO A 80 4.75 12.78 -2.55
C PRO A 80 3.82 12.05 -1.58
N PRO A 81 3.15 12.77 -0.66
CA PRO A 81 2.21 12.17 0.27
C PRO A 81 0.97 11.61 -0.45
N ILE A 82 0.13 10.97 0.33
CA ILE A 82 -1.19 10.48 -0.07
C ILE A 82 -2.19 11.16 0.86
N PRO A 83 -3.08 12.03 0.35
CA PRO A 83 -3.10 12.57 -1.01
C PRO A 83 -1.92 13.54 -1.31
N PRO A 84 -1.60 13.85 -2.58
CA PRO A 84 -0.43 14.67 -2.95
C PRO A 84 -0.43 16.10 -2.38
N ASP A 85 -1.59 16.64 -2.02
CA ASP A 85 -1.80 17.97 -1.45
C ASP A 85 -1.78 17.97 0.09
N ALA A 86 -1.44 16.84 0.72
CA ALA A 86 -1.42 16.72 2.18
C ALA A 86 -0.35 17.56 2.88
N GLY A 87 0.67 18.04 2.16
CA GLY A 87 1.84 18.69 2.74
C GLY A 87 2.82 17.69 3.36
N GLU A 88 3.59 18.13 4.35
CA GLU A 88 4.52 17.26 5.07
C GLU A 88 3.86 16.63 6.30
N PRO A 89 4.27 15.41 6.70
CA PRO A 89 3.82 14.82 7.96
C PRO A 89 4.19 15.76 9.11
N GLY A 90 3.23 16.04 10.00
CA GLY A 90 3.48 16.73 11.26
C GLY A 90 4.33 15.89 12.22
N GLU A 91 4.62 16.41 13.41
CA GLU A 91 5.22 15.63 14.51
C GLU A 91 4.18 14.80 15.27
#